data_AF-A0A3M6HCX3-F1
#
_entry.id   AF-A0A3M6HCX3-F1
#
_cell.length_a   1.000
_cell.length_b   1.000
_cell.length_c   1.000
_cell.angle_alpha   90.00
_cell.angle_beta   90.00
_cell.angle_gamma   90.00
#
_symmetry.space_group_name_H-M   'P 1'
#
loop_
_entity.id
_entity.type
_entity.pdbx_description
1 polymer ?
#
loop_
_entity_poly.entity_id
_entity_poly.type
_entity_poly.pdbx_seq_one_letter_code
_entity_poly.pdbx_strand_id
1 'polypeptide(L)' 'TVTLTTAHRAKGLEWDFVGLYDDFSADPLSPDIDAGKRDDELNLLYVAVTRAMKILAVNSLVIDIMQRFKDNRSVIAATA' A
#
# COMPACT_ATOMS: atom_id res chain seq x y z
N THR A 1 3.10 -24.50 -0.51
CA THR A 1 1.96 -24.15 -1.40
C THR A 1 1.97 -22.66 -1.63
N VAL A 2 1.61 -22.22 -2.84
CA VAL A 2 1.49 -20.79 -3.19
C VAL A 2 0.02 -20.48 -3.44
N THR A 3 -0.49 -19.40 -2.84
CA THR A 3 -1.86 -18.92 -3.03
C THR A 3 -1.83 -17.58 -3.74
N LEU A 4 -2.49 -17.49 -4.90
CA LEU A 4 -2.74 -16.22 -5.59
C LEU A 4 -4.18 -15.79 -5.30
N THR A 5 -4.36 -14.59 -4.76
CA THR A 5 -5.68 -14.05 -4.41
C THR A 5 -5.68 -12.53 -4.48
N THR A 6 -6.86 -11.94 -4.64
CA THR A 6 -7.06 -10.49 -4.54
C THR A 6 -7.04 -10.05 -3.08
N ALA A 7 -6.63 -8.80 -2.79
CA ALA A 7 -6.68 -8.23 -1.45
C ALA A 7 -8.08 -8.33 -0.79
N HIS A 8 -9.16 -8.14 -1.57
CA HIS A 8 -10.53 -8.30 -1.09
C HIS A 8 -10.82 -9.69 -0.53
N ARG A 9 -10.46 -10.74 -1.28
CA ARG A 9 -10.63 -12.14 -0.85
C ARG A 9 -9.67 -12.56 0.26
N ALA A 10 -8.58 -11.83 0.46
CA ALA A 10 -7.61 -12.08 1.52
C ALA A 10 -8.06 -11.55 2.89
N LYS A 11 -9.15 -10.77 2.95
CA LYS A 11 -9.66 -10.20 4.21
C LYS A 11 -9.93 -11.31 5.24
N GLY A 12 -9.34 -11.17 6.43
CA GLY A 12 -9.46 -12.15 7.52
C GLY A 12 -8.57 -13.39 7.39
N LEU A 13 -7.73 -13.46 6.36
CA LEU A 13 -6.73 -14.51 6.16
C LEU A 13 -5.32 -13.95 6.43
N GLU A 14 -4.36 -14.81 6.76
CA GLU A 14 -2.98 -14.42 7.07
C GLU A 14 -1.98 -15.46 6.54
N TRP A 15 -0.78 -15.00 6.19
CA TRP A 15 0.33 -15.83 5.75
C TRP A 15 1.65 -15.33 6.31
N ASP A 16 2.60 -16.24 6.56
CA ASP A 16 3.95 -15.87 7.01
C ASP A 16 4.65 -14.91 6.02
N PHE A 17 4.48 -15.16 4.72
CA PHE A 17 5.14 -14.44 3.63
C PHE A 17 4.09 -14.00 2.61
N VAL A 18 4.04 -12.70 2.29
CA VAL A 18 3.13 -12.13 1.28
C VAL A 18 3.92 -11.26 0.32
N GLY A 19 3.62 -11.37 -0.98
CA GLY A 19 4.09 -10.43 -1.99
C GLY A 19 2.92 -9.66 -2.59
N LEU A 20 3.08 -8.35 -2.73
CA LEU A 20 2.14 -7.49 -3.44
C LEU A 20 2.51 -7.43 -4.92
N TYR A 21 1.50 -7.37 -5.79
CA TYR A 21 1.68 -7.15 -7.22
C TYR A 21 1.32 -5.71 -7.58
N ASP A 22 1.72 -5.25 -8.77
CA ASP A 22 1.50 -3.87 -9.25
C ASP A 22 0.10 -3.67 -9.88
N ASP A 23 -0.95 -4.30 -9.32
CA ASP A 23 -2.32 -4.27 -9.86
C ASP A 23 -3.25 -3.24 -9.17
N PHE A 24 -2.71 -2.41 -8.27
CA PHE A 24 -3.43 -1.26 -7.70
C PHE A 24 -3.56 -0.16 -8.76
N SER A 25 -4.76 0.01 -9.32
CA SER A 25 -5.00 0.86 -10.49
C SER A 25 -5.01 2.37 -10.21
N ALA A 26 -5.17 2.78 -8.95
CA ALA A 26 -5.25 4.17 -8.57
C ALA A 26 -4.09 4.53 -7.64
N ASP A 27 -3.43 5.65 -7.93
CA ASP A 27 -2.49 6.27 -6.99
C ASP A 27 -3.32 6.99 -5.89
N PRO A 28 -3.36 6.47 -4.65
CA PRO A 28 -4.14 7.09 -3.57
C PRO A 28 -3.54 8.43 -3.14
N LEU A 29 -2.33 8.78 -3.58
CA LEU A 29 -1.68 10.06 -3.28
C LEU A 29 -1.77 11.05 -4.45
N SER A 30 -2.52 10.73 -5.51
CA SER A 30 -2.80 11.69 -6.58
C SER A 30 -3.55 12.91 -6.04
N PRO A 31 -3.20 14.14 -6.44
CA PRO A 31 -3.93 15.34 -5.99
C PRO A 31 -5.37 15.40 -6.50
N ASP A 32 -5.66 14.72 -7.62
CA ASP A 32 -6.95 14.80 -8.32
C ASP A 32 -7.91 13.66 -7.97
N ILE A 33 -7.53 12.76 -7.05
CA ILE A 33 -8.38 11.64 -6.65
C ILE A 33 -9.51 12.13 -5.73
N ASP A 34 -10.71 11.62 -5.97
CA ASP A 34 -11.83 11.81 -5.03
C ASP A 34 -11.49 11.22 -3.65
N ALA A 35 -11.88 11.92 -2.58
CA ALA A 35 -11.54 11.54 -1.21
C ALA A 35 -12.09 10.16 -0.84
N GLY A 36 -13.31 9.81 -1.27
CA GLY A 36 -13.90 8.51 -0.99
C GLY A 36 -13.12 7.39 -1.70
N LYS A 37 -12.80 7.59 -2.98
CA LYS A 37 -11.97 6.64 -3.73
C LYS A 37 -10.58 6.46 -3.12
N ARG A 38 -9.95 7.55 -2.69
CA ARG A 38 -8.67 7.48 -2.00
C ARG A 38 -8.74 6.60 -0.76
N ASP A 39 -9.74 6.85 0.08
CA ASP A 39 -9.88 6.14 1.34
C ASP A 39 -10.14 4.65 1.11
N ASP A 40 -10.94 4.30 0.09
CA ASP A 40 -11.16 2.92 -0.34
C ASP A 40 -9.86 2.23 -0.80
N GLU A 41 -9.04 2.90 -1.62
CA GLU A 41 -7.76 2.37 -2.10
C GLU A 41 -6.75 2.20 -0.96
N LEU A 42 -6.67 3.17 -0.05
CA LEU A 42 -5.82 3.08 1.14
C LEU A 42 -6.27 1.94 2.07
N ASN A 43 -7.57 1.77 2.26
CA ASN A 43 -8.12 0.67 3.05
C ASN A 43 -7.84 -0.69 2.41
N LEU A 44 -7.90 -0.79 1.08
CA LEU A 44 -7.59 -2.02 0.37
C LEU A 44 -6.09 -2.37 0.47
N LEU A 45 -5.22 -1.38 0.30
CA LEU A 45 -3.79 -1.53 0.49
C LEU A 45 -3.47 -1.93 1.93
N TYR A 46 -4.12 -1.31 2.92
CA TYR A 46 -4.02 -1.67 4.33
C TYR A 46 -4.40 -3.14 4.58
N VAL A 47 -5.50 -3.62 3.99
CA VAL A 47 -5.86 -5.03 4.07
C VAL A 47 -4.74 -5.89 3.50
N ALA A 48 -4.23 -5.59 2.30
CA ALA A 48 -3.21 -6.40 1.63
C ALA A 48 -1.89 -6.48 2.43
N VAL A 49 -1.37 -5.36 2.92
CA VAL A 49 -0.09 -5.29 3.65
C VAL A 49 -0.16 -6.00 5.00
N THR A 50 -1.32 -5.97 5.65
CA THR A 50 -1.53 -6.61 6.97
C THR A 50 -1.81 -8.11 6.90
N ARG A 51 -1.83 -8.71 5.70
CA ARG A 51 -1.95 -10.18 5.58
C ARG A 51 -0.61 -10.89 5.88
N ALA A 52 0.50 -10.17 5.85
CA ALA A 52 1.84 -10.69 6.14
C ALA A 52 2.11 -10.75 7.64
N MET A 53 2.48 -11.92 8.16
CA MET A 53 2.84 -12.09 9.58
C MET A 53 4.33 -11.89 9.85
N LYS A 54 5.21 -12.23 8.89
CA LYS A 54 6.67 -12.16 9.07
C LYS A 54 7.34 -11.27 8.04
N ILE A 55 7.11 -11.50 6.75
CA ILE A 55 7.75 -10.74 5.67
C ILE A 55 6.72 -10.31 4.64
N LEU A 56 6.75 -9.02 4.31
CA LEU A 56 6.00 -8.42 3.22
C LEU A 56 6.98 -7.99 2.12
N ALA A 57 6.86 -8.59 0.93
CA ALA A 57 7.48 -8.08 -0.28
C ALA A 57 6.58 -6.97 -0.87
N VAL A 58 7.03 -5.74 -0.73
CA VAL A 58 6.32 -4.54 -1.20
C VAL A 58 6.42 -4.39 -2.72
N ASN A 59 5.38 -3.80 -3.32
CA ASN A 59 5.35 -3.46 -4.75
C ASN A 59 5.83 -2.03 -5.00
N SER A 60 5.83 -1.61 -6.27
CA SER A 60 6.32 -0.29 -6.68
C SER A 60 5.50 0.84 -6.05
N LEU A 61 4.17 0.68 -5.95
CA LEU A 61 3.29 1.67 -5.33
C LEU A 61 3.67 1.97 -3.87
N VAL A 62 3.90 0.94 -3.06
CA VAL A 62 4.28 1.15 -1.64
C VAL A 62 5.64 1.84 -1.53
N ILE A 63 6.59 1.49 -2.41
CA ILE A 63 7.90 2.15 -2.46
C ILE A 63 7.72 3.63 -2.81
N ASP A 64 6.91 3.96 -3.81
CA ASP A 64 6.64 5.34 -4.22
C ASP A 64 5.99 6.16 -3.09
N ILE A 65 5.02 5.58 -2.38
CA ILE A 65 4.41 6.18 -1.20
C ILE A 65 5.48 6.50 -0.15
N MET A 66 6.33 5.53 0.19
CA MET A 66 7.41 5.72 1.17
C MET A 66 8.40 6.82 0.75
N GLN A 67 8.75 6.90 -0.54
CA GLN A 67 9.62 7.94 -1.09
C GLN A 67 8.99 9.33 -0.94
N ARG A 68 7.74 9.50 -1.36
CA ARG A 68 7.01 10.78 -1.22
C ARG A 68 6.94 11.23 0.24
N PHE A 69 6.72 10.31 1.17
CA PHE A 69 6.74 10.62 2.61
C PHE A 69 8.11 11.09 3.09
N LYS A 70 9.20 10.47 2.63
CA LYS A 70 10.56 10.89 2.96
C LYS A 70 10.85 12.30 2.43
N ASP A 71 10.49 12.56 1.19
CA ASP A 71 10.74 13.85 0.53
C ASP A 71 9.97 14.97 1.23
N ASN A 72 8.68 14.77 1.53
CA ASN A 72 7.87 15.73 2.26
C ASN A 72 8.44 16.03 3.66
N ARG A 73 8.95 15.01 4.36
CA ARG A 73 9.57 15.23 5.69
C ARG A 73 10.88 16.03 5.59
N SER A 74 11.65 15.83 4.53
CA SER A 74 12.88 16.59 4.29
C SER A 74 12.61 18.06 4.03
N VAL A 75 11.53 18.38 3.31
CA VAL A 75 11.09 19.76 3.07
C VAL A 75 10.68 20.44 4.38
N ILE A 76 9.89 19.75 5.22
CA ILE A 76 9.47 20.29 6.54
C ILE A 76 10.68 20.55 7.43
N ALA A 77 11.62 19.60 7.50
CA ALA A 77 12.84 19.75 8.30
C ALA A 77 13.78 20.86 7.80
N ALA A 78 13.77 21.17 6.50
CA ALA A 78 14.54 22.28 5.94
C ALA A 78 13.89 23.67 6.11
N THR A 79 12.59 23.70 6.45
CA THR A 79 11.82 24.94 6.63
C THR A 79 11.66 25.34 8.10
N ALA A 80 12.02 24.45 9.03
CA ALA A 80 12.03 24.68 10.48
C ALA A 80 13.42 25.10 10.98
#